data_AF-A0A532T5B2-F1
#
_entry.id   AF-A0A532T5B2-F1
#
_cell.length_a   1.000
_cell.length_b   1.000
_cell.length_c   1.000
_cell.angle_alpha   90.00
_cell.angle_beta   90.00
_cell.angle_gamma   90.00
#
_symmetry.space_group_name_H-M   'P 1'
#
loop_
_entity.id
_entity.type
_entity.pdbx_description
1 polymer ?
#
loop_
_entity_poly.entity_id
_entity_poly.type
_entity_poly.pdbx_seq_one_letter_code
_entity_poly.pdbx_strand_id
1 'polypeptide(L)'
;MADDYFTDILNFDKKAYFDKYKEEIMEKSMNQYVYTGYPAVKTPEHRRRSVYETYTKPIEETYFWILEHMTTGREGFPLIEKITDVFTAAEQSAFWGQSSTRLGVQQDKVSQYLATIGKMVKDMFQLVRELRILDERIGYYEDSNDRSSKSRESAEITLKGIYVDMAEGGSKNPSSVFGMARELQFTSLPDLFFSVHPPTSREVDEYVNKLEFNEAVKRVLKRKLRSFMQWKEHTSKEIKTRKKFTLKYMRQHYDVIHMYLSWIRPYLRNIARILSESMENKKITSADLVSAFEGSLIEVEYIVRRMPKKNKDYFACVLATFIMRTRPDMSYHQEGYRHQGPLHTGKIEVITRRYAWTEEDFQNYKKLRAAEDFEIIGRIDRSVKEAMEGLGNELQKYLEEAGEETMLMEKRKKEPKKQKKKWVNNLVGTFITIKPKQEKPKKKTKKDLVRIEKEKKAADKAGAFCQWLTYKNYKKSHGFLSW
;
A
#
# COMPACT_ATOMS: atom_id res chain seq x y z
N MET A 1 9.64 3.90 -0.40
CA MET A 1 10.33 2.84 -1.18
C MET A 1 9.42 1.68 -1.55
N ALA A 2 8.58 1.14 -0.66
CA ALA A 2 7.61 0.10 -1.06
C ALA A 2 6.43 0.65 -1.89
N ASP A 3 5.92 1.86 -1.61
CA ASP A 3 4.73 2.40 -2.29
C ASP A 3 4.95 2.78 -3.77
N ASP A 4 6.18 3.14 -4.17
CA ASP A 4 6.50 3.43 -5.58
C ASP A 4 6.47 2.18 -6.46
N TYR A 5 6.91 1.03 -5.94
CA TYR A 5 6.95 -0.24 -6.69
C TYR A 5 5.56 -0.75 -7.09
N PHE A 6 4.55 -0.53 -6.23
CA PHE A 6 3.17 -0.92 -6.52
C PHE A 6 2.50 -0.01 -7.54
N THR A 7 2.69 1.30 -7.39
CA THR A 7 2.17 2.31 -8.33
C THR A 7 2.76 2.09 -9.73
N ASP A 8 4.03 1.70 -9.80
CA ASP A 8 4.71 1.34 -11.04
C ASP A 8 4.16 0.08 -11.72
N ILE A 9 3.70 -0.92 -10.95
CA ILE A 9 3.13 -2.16 -11.50
C ILE A 9 1.73 -1.91 -12.04
N LEU A 10 0.91 -1.12 -11.34
CA LEU A 10 -0.46 -0.81 -11.76
C LEU A 10 -0.51 0.01 -13.05
N ASN A 11 0.50 0.84 -13.28
CA ASN A 11 0.64 1.65 -14.49
C ASN A 11 1.49 0.96 -15.58
N PHE A 12 1.85 -0.31 -15.41
CA PHE A 12 2.70 -1.02 -16.35
C PHE A 12 1.93 -1.38 -17.63
N ASP A 13 2.32 -0.77 -18.75
CA ASP A 13 1.70 -1.04 -20.05
C ASP A 13 2.33 -2.29 -20.71
N LYS A 14 1.62 -3.41 -20.63
CA LYS A 14 1.98 -4.69 -21.27
C LYS A 14 2.17 -4.56 -22.78
N LYS A 15 1.38 -3.71 -23.45
CA LYS A 15 1.48 -3.50 -24.90
C LYS A 15 2.78 -2.78 -25.23
N ALA A 16 3.10 -1.69 -24.52
CA ALA A 16 4.35 -0.98 -24.69
C ALA A 16 5.59 -1.86 -24.42
N TYR A 17 5.49 -2.80 -23.47
CA TYR A 17 6.55 -3.77 -23.22
C TYR A 17 6.77 -4.71 -24.42
N PHE A 18 5.72 -5.33 -24.95
CA PHE A 18 5.84 -6.23 -26.10
C PHE A 18 6.17 -5.48 -27.40
N ASP A 19 5.78 -4.22 -27.56
CA ASP A 19 6.23 -3.38 -28.68
C ASP A 19 7.75 -3.16 -28.64
N LYS A 20 8.33 -3.03 -27.44
CA LYS A 20 9.78 -2.84 -27.24
C LYS A 20 10.58 -4.12 -27.41
N TYR A 21 10.16 -5.22 -26.79
CA TYR A 21 10.93 -6.47 -26.75
C TYR A 21 10.53 -7.48 -27.83
N LYS A 22 9.40 -7.25 -28.51
CA LYS A 22 8.70 -8.20 -29.38
C LYS A 22 8.28 -9.47 -28.62
N GLU A 23 7.23 -10.13 -29.09
CA GLU A 23 6.77 -11.38 -28.49
C GLU A 23 7.41 -12.58 -29.19
N GLU A 24 7.80 -13.60 -28.42
CA GLU A 24 8.33 -14.86 -28.95
C GLU A 24 7.21 -15.65 -29.64
N ILE A 25 7.50 -16.10 -30.86
CA ILE A 25 6.66 -16.98 -31.67
C ILE A 25 7.23 -18.40 -31.62
N MET A 26 6.37 -19.40 -31.40
CA MET A 26 6.74 -20.81 -31.31
C MET A 26 5.90 -21.66 -32.25
N GLU A 27 6.55 -22.54 -32.99
CA GLU A 27 5.87 -23.64 -33.66
C GLU A 27 5.35 -24.65 -32.62
N LYS A 28 4.02 -24.77 -32.49
CA LYS A 28 3.37 -25.70 -31.55
C LYS A 28 3.04 -27.04 -32.22
N SER A 29 2.71 -26.99 -33.50
CA SER A 29 2.47 -28.13 -34.39
C SER A 29 3.10 -27.80 -35.75
N MET A 30 3.29 -28.80 -36.60
CA MET A 30 3.94 -28.63 -37.91
C MET A 30 3.32 -27.45 -38.68
N ASN A 31 4.14 -26.44 -39.00
CA ASN A 31 3.79 -25.18 -39.65
C ASN A 31 2.75 -24.29 -38.91
N GLN A 32 2.49 -24.53 -37.62
CA GLN A 32 1.57 -23.74 -36.81
C GLN A 32 2.30 -22.94 -35.74
N TYR A 33 2.36 -21.64 -35.93
CA TYR A 33 3.07 -20.70 -35.08
C TYR A 33 2.12 -19.99 -34.11
N VAL A 34 2.49 -19.95 -32.83
CA VAL A 34 1.70 -19.36 -31.75
C VAL A 34 2.57 -18.41 -30.93
N TYR A 35 2.00 -17.30 -30.50
CA TYR A 35 2.63 -16.38 -29.56
C TYR A 35 2.72 -17.00 -28.16
N THR A 36 3.88 -16.87 -27.53
CA THR A 36 4.18 -17.60 -26.30
C THR A 36 3.97 -16.80 -25.02
N GLY A 37 3.72 -15.48 -25.10
CA GLY A 37 3.67 -14.61 -23.93
C GLY A 37 5.04 -14.27 -23.34
N TYR A 38 6.15 -14.65 -23.98
CA TYR A 38 7.52 -14.36 -23.54
C TYR A 38 8.20 -13.34 -24.46
N PRO A 39 9.22 -12.60 -23.97
CA PRO A 39 10.03 -11.72 -24.80
C PRO A 39 10.69 -12.47 -25.95
N ALA A 40 10.81 -11.82 -27.11
CA ALA A 40 11.36 -12.46 -28.30
C ALA A 40 12.78 -12.98 -28.08
N VAL A 41 12.94 -14.25 -28.45
CA VAL A 41 14.20 -14.96 -28.42
C VAL A 41 14.89 -14.77 -29.78
N LYS A 42 16.21 -14.51 -29.79
CA LYS A 42 16.95 -14.17 -31.02
C LYS A 42 16.96 -15.28 -32.06
N THR A 43 17.13 -16.53 -31.62
CA THR A 43 17.14 -17.72 -32.48
C THR A 43 16.54 -18.90 -31.74
N PRO A 44 16.00 -19.92 -32.44
CA PRO A 44 15.40 -21.10 -31.80
C PRO A 44 16.34 -21.82 -30.82
N GLU A 45 17.66 -21.77 -31.03
CA GLU A 45 18.67 -22.39 -30.15
C GLU A 45 18.74 -21.83 -28.72
N HIS A 46 18.19 -20.64 -28.51
CA HIS A 46 18.10 -20.00 -27.20
C HIS A 46 16.93 -20.56 -26.39
N ARG A 47 16.07 -21.40 -26.98
CA ARG A 47 15.03 -22.17 -26.29
C ARG A 47 15.35 -23.65 -26.35
N ARG A 48 15.18 -24.35 -25.22
CA ARG A 48 15.20 -25.81 -25.18
C ARG A 48 14.00 -26.34 -24.44
N ARG A 49 13.40 -27.37 -25.03
CA ARG A 49 12.22 -28.03 -24.50
C ARG A 49 12.54 -29.50 -24.28
N SER A 50 12.23 -30.00 -23.09
CA SER A 50 12.22 -31.41 -22.75
C SER A 50 10.82 -31.76 -22.28
N VAL A 51 10.22 -32.78 -22.89
CA VAL A 51 8.91 -33.28 -22.50
C VAL A 51 9.07 -34.76 -22.26
N TYR A 52 8.66 -35.22 -21.10
CA TYR A 52 8.61 -36.64 -20.79
C TYR A 52 7.52 -36.91 -19.76
N GLU A 53 7.12 -38.16 -19.68
CA GLU A 53 6.07 -38.64 -18.78
C GLU A 53 6.62 -39.83 -18.01
N THR A 54 6.45 -39.84 -16.70
CA THR A 54 6.97 -40.91 -15.84
C THR A 54 6.02 -41.13 -14.68
N TYR A 55 5.78 -42.40 -14.36
CA TYR A 55 4.83 -42.84 -13.33
C TYR A 55 5.32 -42.63 -11.89
N THR A 56 6.63 -42.53 -11.69
CA THR A 56 7.22 -42.60 -10.35
C THR A 56 8.02 -41.36 -9.95
N LYS A 57 8.07 -40.33 -10.81
CA LYS A 57 8.92 -39.14 -10.56
C LYS A 57 8.10 -37.89 -10.22
N PRO A 58 8.26 -37.34 -9.01
CA PRO A 58 7.68 -36.05 -8.65
C PRO A 58 8.41 -34.90 -9.38
N ILE A 59 7.72 -33.77 -9.60
CA ILE A 59 8.31 -32.59 -10.27
C ILE A 59 9.51 -32.04 -9.49
N GLU A 60 9.48 -32.19 -8.17
CA GLU A 60 10.49 -31.73 -7.22
C GLU A 60 11.87 -32.26 -7.58
N GLU A 61 12.00 -33.54 -7.95
CA GLU A 61 13.28 -34.12 -8.36
C GLU A 61 13.86 -33.36 -9.55
N THR A 62 13.03 -33.10 -10.55
CA THR A 62 13.46 -32.39 -11.77
C THR A 62 13.72 -30.92 -11.53
N TYR A 63 12.89 -30.28 -10.72
CA TYR A 63 13.03 -28.89 -10.32
C TYR A 63 14.36 -28.67 -9.58
N PHE A 64 14.58 -29.42 -8.50
CA PHE A 64 15.77 -29.27 -7.67
C PHE A 64 17.03 -29.72 -8.38
N TRP A 65 16.98 -30.78 -9.21
CA TRP A 65 18.14 -31.19 -10.00
C TRP A 65 18.60 -30.08 -10.95
N ILE A 66 17.67 -29.46 -11.68
CA ILE A 66 18.01 -28.39 -12.63
C ILE A 66 18.43 -27.13 -11.90
N LEU A 67 17.76 -26.79 -10.80
CA LEU A 67 18.10 -25.63 -9.97
C LEU A 67 19.50 -25.77 -9.38
N GLU A 68 19.82 -26.92 -8.77
CA GLU A 68 21.12 -27.20 -8.19
C GLU A 68 22.20 -27.20 -9.28
N HIS A 69 21.98 -27.88 -10.41
CA HIS A 69 22.93 -27.88 -11.52
C HIS A 69 23.20 -26.46 -12.06
N MET A 70 22.20 -25.60 -12.13
CA MET A 70 22.37 -24.19 -12.52
C MET A 70 23.03 -23.34 -11.44
N THR A 71 22.97 -23.72 -10.16
CA THR A 71 23.47 -22.93 -9.03
C THR A 71 24.88 -23.32 -8.62
N THR A 72 25.12 -24.61 -8.39
CA THR A 72 26.37 -25.16 -7.85
C THR A 72 27.28 -25.76 -8.94
N GLY A 73 26.78 -25.87 -10.17
CA GLY A 73 27.56 -26.37 -11.30
C GLY A 73 28.80 -25.52 -11.60
N ARG A 74 29.68 -26.04 -12.47
CA ARG A 74 30.94 -25.39 -12.88
C ARG A 74 30.77 -23.94 -13.39
N GLU A 75 29.58 -23.62 -13.89
CA GLU A 75 29.18 -22.29 -14.35
C GLU A 75 27.99 -21.72 -13.56
N GLY A 76 27.94 -21.98 -12.26
CA GLY A 76 26.87 -21.58 -11.35
C GLY A 76 26.43 -20.13 -11.46
N PHE A 77 25.12 -19.92 -11.37
CA PHE A 77 24.48 -18.62 -11.30
C PHE A 77 24.22 -18.25 -9.82
N PRO A 78 24.84 -17.17 -9.31
CA PRO A 78 24.72 -16.81 -7.89
C PRO A 78 23.39 -16.12 -7.54
N LEU A 79 22.73 -15.48 -8.50
CA LEU A 79 21.48 -14.76 -8.26
C LEU A 79 20.32 -15.59 -8.80
N ILE A 80 19.37 -15.93 -7.93
CA ILE A 80 18.21 -16.77 -8.25
C ILE A 80 16.98 -16.05 -7.75
N GLU A 81 15.99 -15.89 -8.64
CA GLU A 81 14.70 -15.30 -8.30
C GLU A 81 13.58 -16.14 -8.87
N LYS A 82 12.67 -16.58 -8.00
CA LYS A 82 11.41 -17.20 -8.40
C LYS A 82 10.48 -16.12 -8.98
N ILE A 83 9.89 -16.41 -10.13
CA ILE A 83 9.02 -15.47 -10.85
C ILE A 83 7.57 -15.92 -10.70
N THR A 84 7.23 -17.13 -11.14
CA THR A 84 5.88 -17.69 -11.03
C THR A 84 5.90 -18.98 -10.25
N ASP A 85 4.82 -19.22 -9.51
CA ASP A 85 4.59 -20.40 -8.71
C ASP A 85 3.08 -20.57 -8.62
N VAL A 86 2.57 -21.30 -9.61
CA VAL A 86 1.17 -21.43 -9.98
C VAL A 86 0.74 -22.85 -9.73
N PHE A 87 -0.37 -23.01 -9.00
CA PHE A 87 -0.99 -24.30 -8.77
C PHE A 87 -2.47 -24.20 -9.09
N THR A 88 -2.92 -24.95 -10.10
CA THR A 88 -4.32 -25.03 -10.49
C THR A 88 -4.76 -26.48 -10.39
N ALA A 89 -5.94 -26.73 -9.84
CA ALA A 89 -6.50 -28.07 -9.76
C ALA A 89 -7.90 -28.09 -10.38
N ALA A 90 -8.32 -29.23 -10.89
CA ALA A 90 -9.65 -29.42 -11.44
C ALA A 90 -10.72 -29.28 -10.33
N GLU A 91 -11.90 -28.78 -10.65
CA GLU A 91 -12.95 -28.44 -9.67
C GLU A 91 -13.38 -29.62 -8.79
N GLN A 92 -13.45 -30.82 -9.37
CA GLN A 92 -13.80 -32.04 -8.64
C GLN A 92 -12.62 -32.66 -7.87
N SER A 93 -11.41 -32.08 -7.98
CA SER A 93 -10.26 -32.60 -7.26
C SER A 93 -10.32 -32.30 -5.75
N ALA A 94 -9.82 -33.23 -4.94
CA ALA A 94 -9.63 -33.05 -3.51
C ALA A 94 -8.69 -31.86 -3.20
N PHE A 95 -7.72 -31.58 -4.08
CA PHE A 95 -6.83 -30.42 -3.99
C PHE A 95 -7.58 -29.10 -4.16
N TRP A 96 -8.53 -29.04 -5.09
CA TRP A 96 -9.36 -27.85 -5.28
C TRP A 96 -10.22 -27.59 -4.05
N GLY A 97 -10.87 -28.61 -3.47
CA GLY A 97 -11.67 -28.44 -2.25
C GLY A 97 -10.88 -27.84 -1.07
N GLN A 98 -9.67 -28.35 -0.82
CA GLN A 98 -8.79 -27.80 0.22
C GLN A 98 -8.28 -26.40 -0.11
N SER A 99 -7.92 -26.14 -1.37
CA SER A 99 -7.47 -24.82 -1.82
C SER A 99 -8.59 -23.78 -1.71
N SER A 100 -9.81 -24.13 -2.13
CA SER A 100 -11.01 -23.29 -2.05
C SER A 100 -11.39 -22.97 -0.61
N THR A 101 -11.26 -23.92 0.32
CA THR A 101 -11.49 -23.65 1.75
C THR A 101 -10.45 -22.66 2.28
N ARG A 102 -9.18 -22.83 1.93
CA ARG A 102 -8.11 -21.88 2.33
C ARG A 102 -8.32 -20.51 1.71
N LEU A 103 -8.73 -20.45 0.43
CA LEU A 103 -9.06 -19.22 -0.27
C LEU A 103 -10.23 -18.50 0.41
N GLY A 104 -11.31 -19.22 0.73
CA GLY A 104 -12.47 -18.70 1.45
C GLY A 104 -12.07 -18.06 2.78
N VAL A 105 -11.27 -18.76 3.60
CA VAL A 105 -10.77 -18.22 4.87
C VAL A 105 -9.94 -16.94 4.66
N GLN A 106 -9.16 -16.85 3.58
CA GLN A 106 -8.40 -15.64 3.27
C GLN A 106 -9.31 -14.50 2.81
N GLN A 107 -10.30 -14.78 1.95
CA GLN A 107 -11.29 -13.80 1.50
C GLN A 107 -12.12 -13.27 2.66
N ASP A 108 -12.52 -14.12 3.59
CA ASP A 108 -13.25 -13.74 4.81
C ASP A 108 -12.40 -12.80 5.68
N LYS A 109 -11.13 -13.14 5.91
CA LYS A 109 -10.21 -12.27 6.67
C LYS A 109 -9.99 -10.92 6.00
N VAL A 110 -9.79 -10.91 4.68
CA VAL A 110 -9.65 -9.65 3.93
C VAL A 110 -10.91 -8.81 4.04
N SER A 111 -12.10 -9.42 3.89
CA SER A 111 -13.38 -8.72 4.02
C SER A 111 -13.57 -8.14 5.42
N GLN A 112 -13.20 -8.87 6.46
CA GLN A 112 -13.23 -8.39 7.85
C GLN A 112 -12.29 -7.20 8.07
N TYR A 113 -11.07 -7.28 7.54
CA TYR A 113 -10.11 -6.17 7.65
C TYR A 113 -10.55 -4.94 6.85
N LEU A 114 -11.08 -5.12 5.63
CA LEU A 114 -11.61 -4.01 4.82
C LEU A 114 -12.82 -3.35 5.48
N ALA A 115 -13.73 -4.12 6.08
CA ALA A 115 -14.85 -3.58 6.84
C ALA A 115 -14.37 -2.76 8.05
N THR A 116 -13.34 -3.26 8.75
CA THR A 116 -12.71 -2.55 9.87
C THR A 116 -12.04 -1.26 9.40
N ILE A 117 -11.26 -1.30 8.32
CA ILE A 117 -10.64 -0.11 7.72
C ILE A 117 -11.72 0.90 7.32
N GLY A 118 -12.78 0.47 6.63
CA GLY A 118 -13.87 1.34 6.22
C GLY A 118 -14.55 2.05 7.40
N LYS A 119 -14.76 1.34 8.51
CA LYS A 119 -15.26 1.95 9.76
C LYS A 119 -14.27 2.98 10.32
N MET A 120 -12.99 2.64 10.43
CA MET A 120 -11.96 3.55 10.96
C MET A 120 -11.79 4.79 10.08
N VAL A 121 -11.86 4.65 8.76
CA VAL A 121 -11.85 5.79 7.82
C VAL A 121 -13.05 6.70 8.06
N LYS A 122 -14.26 6.13 8.23
CA LYS A 122 -15.45 6.91 8.58
C LYS A 122 -15.30 7.65 9.92
N ASP A 123 -14.74 6.98 10.92
CA ASP A 123 -14.49 7.57 12.23
C ASP A 123 -13.45 8.70 12.12
N MET A 124 -12.43 8.56 11.26
CA MET A 124 -11.48 9.65 10.97
C MET A 124 -12.15 10.90 10.39
N PHE A 125 -13.13 10.78 9.48
CA PHE A 125 -13.91 11.94 9.00
C PHE A 125 -14.61 12.67 10.14
N GLN A 126 -15.18 11.94 11.09
CA GLN A 126 -15.83 12.52 12.26
C GLN A 126 -14.82 13.27 13.14
N LEU A 127 -13.64 12.69 13.37
CA LEU A 127 -12.57 13.30 14.16
C LEU A 127 -12.00 14.57 13.49
N VAL A 128 -11.80 14.56 12.17
CA VAL A 128 -11.34 15.75 11.43
C VAL A 128 -12.37 16.87 11.52
N ARG A 129 -13.67 16.55 11.37
CA ARG A 129 -14.75 17.52 11.56
C ARG A 129 -14.79 18.08 12.98
N GLU A 130 -14.62 17.23 13.99
CA GLU A 130 -14.56 17.66 15.39
C GLU A 130 -13.37 18.61 15.61
N LEU A 131 -12.19 18.27 15.11
CA LEU A 131 -11.00 19.11 15.22
C LEU A 131 -11.16 20.46 14.53
N ARG A 132 -11.83 20.51 13.37
CA ARG A 132 -12.16 21.78 12.72
C ARG A 132 -13.05 22.67 13.60
N ILE A 133 -14.06 22.09 14.24
CA ILE A 133 -14.94 22.82 15.17
C ILE A 133 -14.15 23.27 16.41
N LEU A 134 -13.24 22.43 16.92
CA LEU A 134 -12.37 22.78 18.05
C LEU A 134 -11.39 23.90 17.68
N ASP A 135 -10.81 23.89 16.48
CA ASP A 135 -9.94 24.95 15.97
C ASP A 135 -10.67 26.28 15.86
N GLU A 136 -11.86 26.27 15.26
CA GLU A 136 -12.71 27.47 15.17
C GLU A 136 -13.04 28.01 16.57
N ARG A 137 -13.41 27.11 17.49
CA ARG A 137 -13.68 27.49 18.89
C ARG A 137 -12.46 28.07 19.58
N ILE A 138 -11.29 27.45 19.44
CA ILE A 138 -10.04 27.95 20.02
C ILE A 138 -9.71 29.34 19.47
N GLY A 139 -9.94 29.57 18.17
CA GLY A 139 -9.79 30.89 17.54
C GLY A 139 -10.56 31.99 18.27
N TYR A 140 -11.83 31.77 18.61
CA TYR A 140 -12.62 32.74 19.38
C TYR A 140 -12.00 33.04 20.76
N TYR A 141 -11.44 32.04 21.45
CA TYR A 141 -10.76 32.27 22.73
C TYR A 141 -9.42 33.00 22.57
N GLU A 142 -8.69 32.78 21.49
CA GLU A 142 -7.41 33.43 21.23
C GLU A 142 -7.61 34.89 20.82
N ASP A 143 -8.53 35.17 19.90
CA ASP A 143 -8.90 36.53 19.47
C ASP A 143 -9.46 37.38 20.62
N SER A 144 -10.24 36.76 21.50
CA SER A 144 -10.83 37.41 22.66
C SER A 144 -9.77 37.76 23.74
N ASN A 145 -8.69 36.99 23.83
CA ASN A 145 -7.60 37.22 24.78
C ASN A 145 -6.52 38.17 24.24
N ASP A 146 -6.37 38.30 22.92
CA ASP A 146 -5.42 39.23 22.30
C ASP A 146 -5.95 40.68 22.35
N ARG A 147 -5.22 41.57 23.02
CA ARG A 147 -5.59 42.99 23.15
C ARG A 147 -5.47 43.77 21.85
N SER A 148 -4.73 43.26 20.87
CA SER A 148 -4.48 43.92 19.58
C SER A 148 -5.37 43.44 18.43
N SER A 149 -6.15 42.37 18.65
CA SER A 149 -7.00 41.79 17.61
C SER A 149 -8.19 42.71 17.30
N LYS A 150 -8.37 43.04 16.01
CA LYS A 150 -9.53 43.79 15.52
C LYS A 150 -10.84 43.01 15.70
N SER A 151 -10.77 41.69 15.83
CA SER A 151 -11.91 40.79 15.97
C SER A 151 -12.28 40.51 17.43
N ARG A 152 -11.58 41.13 18.40
CA ARG A 152 -11.75 40.85 19.83
C ARG A 152 -13.19 41.06 20.31
N GLU A 153 -13.81 42.17 19.94
CA GLU A 153 -15.17 42.51 20.35
C GLU A 153 -16.16 41.48 19.82
N SER A 154 -16.06 41.13 18.53
CA SER A 154 -16.88 40.09 17.90
C SER A 154 -16.68 38.73 18.57
N ALA A 155 -15.44 38.32 18.82
CA ALA A 155 -15.13 37.05 19.47
C ALA A 155 -15.69 36.98 20.91
N GLU A 156 -15.61 38.07 21.67
CA GLU A 156 -16.17 38.10 23.02
C GLU A 156 -17.70 38.05 23.01
N ILE A 157 -18.36 38.74 22.08
CA ILE A 157 -19.81 38.68 21.89
C ILE A 157 -20.23 37.24 21.56
N THR A 158 -19.51 36.57 20.65
CA THR A 158 -19.77 35.17 20.29
C THR A 158 -19.60 34.24 21.50
N LEU A 159 -18.53 34.39 22.29
CA LEU A 159 -18.31 33.57 23.49
C LEU A 159 -19.39 33.80 24.55
N LYS A 160 -19.82 35.05 24.75
CA LYS A 160 -20.94 35.39 25.66
C LYS A 160 -22.25 34.78 25.17
N GLY A 161 -22.50 34.77 23.87
CA GLY A 161 -23.65 34.09 23.27
C GLY A 161 -23.64 32.59 23.58
N ILE A 162 -22.51 31.92 23.32
CA ILE A 162 -22.34 30.48 23.64
C ILE A 162 -22.53 30.22 25.14
N TYR A 163 -22.03 31.09 26.01
CA TYR A 163 -22.22 30.98 27.45
C TYR A 163 -23.70 31.09 27.85
N VAL A 164 -24.43 32.09 27.33
CA VAL A 164 -25.85 32.26 27.65
C VAL A 164 -26.67 31.06 27.17
N ASP A 165 -26.37 30.53 25.99
CA ASP A 165 -27.09 29.39 25.43
C ASP A 165 -26.75 28.06 26.12
N MET A 166 -25.47 27.76 26.33
CA MET A 166 -25.03 26.47 26.88
C MET A 166 -24.96 26.44 28.40
N ALA A 167 -24.44 27.48 29.05
CA ALA A 167 -24.19 27.48 30.49
C ALA A 167 -25.39 28.03 31.29
N GLU A 168 -26.13 29.00 30.75
CA GLU A 168 -27.29 29.58 31.44
C GLU A 168 -28.63 28.94 31.04
N GLY A 169 -28.66 28.11 30.00
CA GLY A 169 -29.87 27.44 29.53
C GLY A 169 -30.77 28.31 28.64
N GLY A 170 -30.20 29.37 28.06
CA GLY A 170 -30.89 30.29 27.16
C GLY A 170 -32.05 31.04 27.81
N SER A 171 -32.97 31.56 26.99
CA SER A 171 -34.09 32.41 27.42
C SER A 171 -35.17 31.71 28.26
N LYS A 172 -35.10 30.38 28.40
CA LYS A 172 -36.06 29.58 29.18
C LYS A 172 -35.74 29.55 30.67
N ASN A 173 -34.51 29.86 31.06
CA ASN A 173 -34.13 29.90 32.46
C ASN A 173 -34.40 31.31 33.02
N PRO A 174 -35.27 31.47 34.05
CA PRO A 174 -35.50 32.74 34.77
C PRO A 174 -34.22 33.43 35.22
N SER A 175 -33.20 32.62 35.54
CA SER A 175 -31.92 33.10 36.03
C SER A 175 -30.92 33.47 34.92
N SER A 176 -31.24 33.28 33.65
CA SER A 176 -30.36 33.68 32.53
C SER A 176 -30.38 35.19 32.30
N VAL A 177 -29.38 35.73 31.60
CA VAL A 177 -29.37 37.15 31.19
C VAL A 177 -30.66 37.55 30.45
N PHE A 178 -31.17 36.70 29.55
CA PHE A 178 -32.42 36.95 28.83
C PHE A 178 -33.69 36.69 29.66
N GLY A 179 -33.66 35.70 30.55
CA GLY A 179 -34.78 35.41 31.47
C GLY A 179 -34.98 36.51 32.50
N MET A 180 -33.89 37.04 33.07
CA MET A 180 -33.92 38.17 34.00
C MET A 180 -34.42 39.45 33.33
N ALA A 181 -34.11 39.66 32.04
CA ALA A 181 -34.66 40.79 31.30
C ALA A 181 -36.18 40.68 31.11
N ARG A 182 -36.69 39.46 30.90
CA ARG A 182 -38.11 39.20 30.64
C ARG A 182 -38.97 39.16 31.91
N GLU A 183 -38.51 38.46 32.95
CA GLU A 183 -39.31 38.20 34.16
C GLU A 183 -39.08 39.24 35.25
N LEU A 184 -37.84 39.74 35.39
CA LEU A 184 -37.47 40.71 36.42
C LEU A 184 -37.35 42.14 35.86
N GLN A 185 -37.78 42.35 34.61
CA GLN A 185 -37.79 43.65 33.92
C GLN A 185 -36.42 44.35 33.81
N PHE A 186 -35.31 43.59 33.88
CA PHE A 186 -33.97 44.13 33.64
C PHE A 186 -33.68 44.31 32.14
N THR A 187 -34.42 45.20 31.47
CA THR A 187 -34.40 45.35 30.00
C THR A 187 -33.02 45.73 29.44
N SER A 188 -32.21 46.48 30.18
CA SER A 188 -30.86 46.90 29.77
C SER A 188 -29.75 45.89 30.09
N LEU A 189 -30.05 44.82 30.84
CA LEU A 189 -29.04 43.84 31.27
C LEU A 189 -28.39 43.07 30.11
N PRO A 190 -29.12 42.62 29.06
CA PRO A 190 -28.49 41.96 27.92
C PRO A 190 -27.50 42.86 27.19
N ASP A 191 -27.91 44.09 26.87
CA ASP A 191 -27.07 45.06 26.16
C ASP A 191 -25.79 45.40 26.95
N LEU A 192 -25.93 45.57 28.28
CA LEU A 192 -24.80 45.80 29.18
C LEU A 192 -23.91 44.56 29.29
N PHE A 193 -24.48 43.37 29.32
CA PHE A 193 -23.71 42.13 29.39
C PHE A 193 -22.88 41.93 28.13
N PHE A 194 -23.41 42.21 26.94
CA PHE A 194 -22.66 42.05 25.69
C PHE A 194 -21.62 43.14 25.49
N SER A 195 -21.90 44.40 25.80
CA SER A 195 -21.00 45.55 25.58
C SER A 195 -19.84 45.67 26.58
N VAL A 196 -19.98 45.15 27.80
CA VAL A 196 -18.96 45.32 28.85
C VAL A 196 -17.95 44.18 28.83
N HIS A 197 -16.69 44.47 28.54
CA HIS A 197 -15.61 43.48 28.38
C HIS A 197 -14.48 43.65 29.41
N PRO A 198 -14.63 43.12 30.64
CA PRO A 198 -13.60 43.23 31.67
C PRO A 198 -12.36 42.37 31.32
N PRO A 199 -11.12 42.81 31.65
CA PRO A 199 -9.91 42.08 31.28
C PRO A 199 -9.71 40.77 32.05
N THR A 200 -10.17 40.68 33.29
CA THR A 200 -9.96 39.52 34.17
C THR A 200 -11.10 39.39 35.17
N SER A 201 -11.39 38.16 35.64
CA SER A 201 -12.44 37.86 36.64
C SER A 201 -12.34 38.72 37.93
N ARG A 202 -11.13 39.16 38.30
CA ARG A 202 -10.87 39.99 39.50
C ARG A 202 -11.17 41.48 39.30
N GLU A 203 -11.09 41.98 38.07
CA GLU A 203 -11.27 43.40 37.73
C GLU A 203 -12.73 43.74 37.36
N VAL A 204 -13.61 42.73 37.35
CA VAL A 204 -15.04 42.90 37.03
C VAL A 204 -15.70 43.93 37.94
N ASP A 205 -15.41 43.89 39.23
CA ASP A 205 -16.07 44.74 40.22
C ASP A 205 -15.69 46.22 40.03
N GLU A 206 -14.41 46.51 39.75
CA GLU A 206 -13.92 47.86 39.47
C GLU A 206 -14.46 48.42 38.15
N TYR A 207 -14.55 47.58 37.12
CA TYR A 207 -15.00 47.99 35.79
C TYR A 207 -16.51 48.29 35.78
N VAL A 208 -17.31 47.48 36.47
CA VAL A 208 -18.78 47.68 36.57
C VAL A 208 -19.14 48.85 37.48
N ASN A 209 -18.34 49.13 38.52
CA ASN A 209 -18.57 50.26 39.41
C ASN A 209 -18.45 51.63 38.72
N LYS A 210 -17.63 51.72 37.68
CA LYS A 210 -17.43 52.95 36.88
C LYS A 210 -18.62 53.31 35.99
N LEU A 211 -19.57 52.39 35.79
CA LEU A 211 -20.73 52.63 34.93
C LEU A 211 -21.82 53.40 35.69
N GLU A 212 -22.53 54.32 35.03
CA GLU A 212 -23.62 55.11 35.64
C GLU A 212 -24.99 54.40 35.51
N PHE A 213 -25.17 53.29 36.24
CA PHE A 213 -26.44 52.54 36.27
C PHE A 213 -26.91 52.24 37.69
N ASN A 214 -28.16 51.78 37.81
CA ASN A 214 -28.78 51.34 39.07
C ASN A 214 -27.96 50.23 39.74
N GLU A 215 -27.76 50.35 41.06
CA GLU A 215 -27.03 49.39 41.91
C GLU A 215 -27.55 47.94 41.78
N ALA A 216 -28.85 47.76 41.59
CA ALA A 216 -29.44 46.44 41.39
C ALA A 216 -28.93 45.77 40.09
N VAL A 217 -28.89 46.54 38.99
CA VAL A 217 -28.39 46.07 37.69
C VAL A 217 -26.89 45.80 37.77
N LYS A 218 -26.12 46.68 38.42
CA LYS A 218 -24.68 46.50 38.65
C LYS A 218 -24.38 45.21 39.42
N ARG A 219 -25.13 44.91 40.47
CA ARG A 219 -24.94 43.69 41.28
C ARG A 219 -25.16 42.42 40.46
N VAL A 220 -26.21 42.39 39.64
CA VAL A 220 -26.51 41.26 38.77
C VAL A 220 -25.45 41.13 37.67
N LEU A 221 -25.07 42.25 37.04
CA LEU A 221 -24.05 42.31 35.99
C LEU A 221 -22.68 41.80 36.49
N LYS A 222 -22.25 42.21 37.69
CA LYS A 222 -21.00 41.72 38.32
C LYS A 222 -20.99 40.20 38.46
N ARG A 223 -22.08 39.63 39.01
CA ARG A 223 -22.21 38.18 39.20
C ARG A 223 -22.12 37.44 37.86
N LYS A 224 -22.81 37.94 36.83
CA LYS A 224 -22.86 37.33 35.50
C LYS A 224 -21.53 37.42 34.77
N LEU A 225 -20.89 38.59 34.76
CA LEU A 225 -19.57 38.78 34.16
C LEU A 225 -18.50 37.95 34.87
N ARG A 226 -18.53 37.86 36.19
CA ARG A 226 -17.58 37.03 36.95
C ARG A 226 -17.73 35.53 36.62
N SER A 227 -18.97 35.05 36.53
CA SER A 227 -19.30 33.68 36.12
C SER A 227 -18.83 33.39 34.68
N PHE A 228 -19.11 34.31 33.74
CA PHE A 228 -18.65 34.22 32.36
C PHE A 228 -17.12 34.14 32.26
N MET A 229 -16.39 35.00 32.99
CA MET A 229 -14.92 35.01 32.92
C MET A 229 -14.30 33.73 33.48
N GLN A 230 -14.85 33.19 34.58
CA GLN A 230 -14.38 31.90 35.12
C GLN A 230 -14.69 30.76 34.15
N TRP A 231 -15.90 30.71 33.60
CA TRP A 231 -16.29 29.74 32.58
C TRP A 231 -15.35 29.80 31.37
N LYS A 232 -15.08 31.00 30.84
CA LYS A 232 -14.17 31.22 29.70
C LYS A 232 -12.78 30.63 29.95
N GLU A 233 -12.19 30.87 31.13
CA GLU A 233 -10.86 30.34 31.47
C GLU A 233 -10.84 28.82 31.59
N HIS A 234 -11.82 28.23 32.26
CA HIS A 234 -11.90 26.77 32.45
C HIS A 234 -12.19 26.05 31.12
N THR A 235 -13.17 26.53 30.36
CA THR A 235 -13.55 25.95 29.07
C THR A 235 -12.44 26.11 28.03
N SER A 236 -11.67 27.21 28.03
CA SER A 236 -10.51 27.35 27.15
C SER A 236 -9.45 26.27 27.41
N LYS A 237 -9.14 25.97 28.68
CA LYS A 237 -8.20 24.89 29.05
C LYS A 237 -8.73 23.51 28.68
N GLU A 238 -10.02 23.27 28.91
CA GLU A 238 -10.69 22.03 28.56
C GLU A 238 -10.66 21.78 27.06
N ILE A 239 -11.03 22.76 26.23
CA ILE A 239 -11.05 22.65 24.77
C ILE A 239 -9.65 22.39 24.22
N LYS A 240 -8.61 23.07 24.72
CA LYS A 240 -7.21 22.79 24.32
C LYS A 240 -6.79 21.36 24.67
N THR A 241 -7.18 20.89 25.85
CA THR A 241 -6.90 19.52 26.29
C THR A 241 -7.66 18.49 25.45
N ARG A 242 -8.92 18.76 25.12
CA ARG A 242 -9.76 17.93 24.25
C ARG A 242 -9.16 17.84 22.85
N LYS A 243 -8.81 18.97 22.23
CA LYS A 243 -8.14 19.00 20.91
C LYS A 243 -6.92 18.09 20.90
N LYS A 244 -6.08 18.18 21.92
CA LYS A 244 -4.89 17.32 22.07
C LYS A 244 -5.20 15.84 22.15
N PHE A 245 -6.24 15.45 22.90
CA PHE A 245 -6.67 14.05 22.95
C PHE A 245 -7.23 13.58 21.61
N THR A 246 -8.05 14.39 20.95
CA THR A 246 -8.63 14.09 19.63
C THR A 246 -7.55 13.94 18.56
N LEU A 247 -6.52 14.79 18.57
CA LEU A 247 -5.35 14.67 17.66
C LEU A 247 -4.61 13.34 17.85
N LYS A 248 -4.31 12.96 19.10
CA LYS A 248 -3.67 11.68 19.41
C LYS A 248 -4.52 10.48 18.98
N TYR A 249 -5.82 10.56 19.25
CA TYR A 249 -6.75 9.51 18.89
C TYR A 249 -6.86 9.34 17.37
N MET A 250 -6.91 10.43 16.60
CA MET A 250 -6.87 10.37 15.13
C MET A 250 -5.60 9.71 14.61
N ARG A 251 -4.44 10.05 15.18
CA ARG A 251 -3.17 9.42 14.78
C ARG A 251 -3.18 7.91 15.04
N GLN A 252 -3.69 7.48 16.18
CA GLN A 252 -3.85 6.06 16.47
C GLN A 252 -4.72 5.35 15.42
N HIS A 253 -5.82 5.99 14.98
CA HIS A 253 -6.67 5.44 13.91
C HIS A 253 -5.91 5.28 12.59
N TYR A 254 -5.13 6.30 12.22
CA TYR A 254 -4.29 6.27 11.02
C TYR A 254 -3.25 5.15 11.07
N ASP A 255 -2.53 5.01 12.20
CA ASP A 255 -1.51 3.97 12.38
C ASP A 255 -2.12 2.55 12.34
N VAL A 256 -3.31 2.37 12.92
CA VAL A 256 -4.04 1.09 12.87
C VAL A 256 -4.50 0.75 11.46
N ILE A 257 -4.96 1.73 10.68
CA ILE A 257 -5.31 1.52 9.26
C ILE A 257 -4.07 1.06 8.48
N HIS A 258 -2.92 1.71 8.66
CA HIS A 258 -1.68 1.31 8.00
C HIS A 258 -1.22 -0.09 8.40
N MET A 259 -1.34 -0.44 9.67
CA MET A 259 -1.07 -1.79 10.15
C MET A 259 -1.97 -2.81 9.43
N TYR A 260 -3.28 -2.58 9.37
CA TYR A 260 -4.20 -3.48 8.66
C TYR A 260 -3.92 -3.55 7.15
N LEU A 261 -3.61 -2.43 6.49
CA LEU A 261 -3.20 -2.42 5.08
C LEU A 261 -1.95 -3.27 4.87
N SER A 262 -0.96 -3.17 5.76
CA SER A 262 0.25 -3.99 5.70
C SER A 262 -0.04 -5.50 5.82
N TRP A 263 -1.03 -5.88 6.63
CA TRP A 263 -1.46 -7.27 6.82
C TRP A 263 -2.32 -7.78 5.68
N ILE A 264 -3.18 -6.95 5.09
CA ILE A 264 -4.06 -7.32 3.97
C ILE A 264 -3.26 -7.57 2.70
N ARG A 265 -2.21 -6.76 2.44
CA ARG A 265 -1.37 -6.86 1.23
C ARG A 265 -0.93 -8.29 0.87
N PRO A 266 -0.35 -9.12 1.77
CA PRO A 266 0.02 -10.50 1.42
C PRO A 266 -1.19 -11.40 1.14
N TYR A 267 -2.32 -11.23 1.84
CA TYR A 267 -3.54 -12.01 1.57
C TYR A 267 -4.13 -11.65 0.21
N LEU A 268 -4.26 -10.36 -0.10
CA LEU A 268 -4.71 -9.93 -1.42
C LEU A 268 -3.78 -10.42 -2.51
N ARG A 269 -2.45 -10.43 -2.29
CA ARG A 269 -1.51 -10.97 -3.28
C ARG A 269 -1.76 -12.46 -3.52
N ASN A 270 -2.01 -13.23 -2.47
CA ASN A 270 -2.28 -14.65 -2.61
C ASN A 270 -3.65 -14.94 -3.24
N ILE A 271 -4.68 -14.23 -2.81
CA ILE A 271 -6.03 -14.30 -3.39
C ILE A 271 -5.99 -13.89 -4.85
N ALA A 272 -5.32 -12.78 -5.17
CA ALA A 272 -5.21 -12.28 -6.52
C ALA A 272 -4.44 -13.25 -7.40
N ARG A 273 -3.36 -13.88 -6.93
CA ARG A 273 -2.68 -14.95 -7.67
C ARG A 273 -3.61 -16.13 -7.99
N ILE A 274 -4.35 -16.62 -6.98
CA ILE A 274 -5.29 -17.74 -7.18
C ILE A 274 -6.45 -17.33 -8.11
N LEU A 275 -6.93 -16.08 -8.01
CA LEU A 275 -8.04 -15.55 -8.80
C LEU A 275 -7.65 -15.12 -10.22
N SER A 276 -6.51 -14.44 -10.43
CA SER A 276 -6.02 -14.00 -11.74
C SER A 276 -5.75 -15.22 -12.62
N GLU A 277 -5.19 -16.28 -12.03
CA GLU A 277 -4.98 -17.57 -12.68
C GLU A 277 -6.31 -18.28 -13.02
N SER A 278 -7.36 -18.05 -12.22
CA SER A 278 -8.72 -18.54 -12.51
C SER A 278 -9.45 -17.71 -13.57
N MET A 279 -9.22 -16.39 -13.60
CA MET A 279 -9.94 -15.43 -14.43
C MET A 279 -9.29 -15.24 -15.81
N GLU A 280 -7.98 -15.49 -15.97
CA GLU A 280 -7.34 -15.48 -17.29
C GLU A 280 -7.86 -16.59 -18.22
N ASN A 281 -8.74 -17.48 -17.74
CA ASN A 281 -9.47 -18.53 -18.44
C ASN A 281 -8.60 -19.56 -19.18
N LYS A 282 -7.40 -19.23 -19.67
CA LYS A 282 -6.59 -20.07 -20.57
C LYS A 282 -6.10 -21.36 -19.92
N LYS A 283 -5.86 -21.37 -18.60
CA LYS A 283 -5.36 -22.55 -17.88
C LYS A 283 -6.49 -23.42 -17.34
N ILE A 284 -7.54 -22.82 -16.76
CA ILE A 284 -8.74 -23.57 -16.32
C ILE A 284 -9.50 -24.16 -17.51
N THR A 285 -9.65 -23.42 -18.61
CA THR A 285 -10.30 -23.92 -19.84
C THR A 285 -9.33 -24.70 -20.75
N SER A 286 -8.10 -24.95 -20.29
CA SER A 286 -7.16 -25.73 -21.08
C SER A 286 -7.68 -27.17 -21.24
N ALA A 287 -7.55 -27.74 -22.43
CA ALA A 287 -7.92 -29.14 -22.67
C ALA A 287 -7.10 -30.14 -21.80
N ASP A 288 -6.01 -29.67 -21.20
CA ASP A 288 -5.18 -30.44 -20.28
C ASP A 288 -5.77 -30.53 -18.87
N LEU A 289 -6.69 -29.63 -18.49
CA LEU A 289 -7.39 -29.65 -17.20
C LEU A 289 -8.90 -29.87 -17.44
N VAL A 290 -9.38 -31.07 -17.09
CA VAL A 290 -10.80 -31.40 -17.21
C VAL A 290 -11.42 -31.31 -15.82
N SER A 291 -12.43 -30.45 -15.64
CA SER A 291 -13.05 -30.18 -14.32
C SER A 291 -13.57 -31.43 -13.61
N ALA A 292 -13.98 -32.45 -14.36
CA ALA A 292 -14.51 -33.70 -13.82
C ALA A 292 -13.43 -34.69 -13.31
N PHE A 293 -12.15 -34.46 -13.60
CA PHE A 293 -11.07 -35.38 -13.25
C PHE A 293 -10.31 -34.92 -12.00
N GLU A 294 -9.66 -35.86 -11.29
CA GLU A 294 -8.77 -35.58 -10.16
C GLU A 294 -7.37 -35.16 -10.66
N GLY A 295 -7.31 -34.11 -11.49
CA GLY A 295 -6.09 -33.60 -12.12
C GLY A 295 -5.62 -32.27 -11.52
N SER A 296 -4.32 -32.00 -11.60
CA SER A 296 -3.73 -30.71 -11.25
C SER A 296 -2.66 -30.29 -12.27
N LEU A 297 -2.44 -28.98 -12.37
CA LEU A 297 -1.45 -28.34 -13.20
C LEU A 297 -0.58 -27.46 -12.30
N ILE A 298 0.72 -27.75 -12.30
CA ILE A 298 1.74 -26.97 -11.59
C ILE A 298 2.56 -26.24 -12.64
N GLU A 299 2.72 -24.93 -12.49
CA GLU A 299 3.67 -24.15 -13.26
C GLU A 299 4.61 -23.39 -12.32
N VAL A 300 5.91 -23.66 -12.45
CA VAL A 300 6.95 -22.99 -11.67
C VAL A 300 7.94 -22.36 -12.62
N GLU A 301 8.24 -21.08 -12.41
CA GLU A 301 9.21 -20.33 -13.20
C GLU A 301 10.23 -19.66 -12.27
N TYR A 302 11.51 -19.82 -12.60
CA TYR A 302 12.57 -19.03 -11.98
C TYR A 302 13.57 -18.52 -13.00
N ILE A 303 14.21 -17.41 -12.65
CA ILE A 303 15.32 -16.83 -13.39
C ILE A 303 16.58 -16.98 -12.57
N VAL A 304 17.64 -17.48 -13.23
CA VAL A 304 19.00 -17.44 -12.70
C VAL A 304 19.82 -16.40 -13.47
N ARG A 305 20.63 -15.60 -12.74
CA ARG A 305 21.37 -14.45 -13.28
C ARG A 305 22.83 -14.48 -12.83
N ARG A 306 23.74 -14.22 -13.77
CA ARG A 306 25.19 -14.18 -13.53
C ARG A 306 25.81 -13.08 -14.37
N MET A 307 26.71 -12.32 -13.78
CA MET A 307 27.52 -11.37 -14.51
C MET A 307 28.78 -12.08 -15.07
N PRO A 308 28.98 -12.15 -16.39
CA PRO A 308 30.19 -12.71 -16.98
C PRO A 308 31.43 -11.89 -16.59
N LYS A 309 32.59 -12.54 -16.50
CA LYS A 309 33.88 -11.85 -16.28
C LYS A 309 34.08 -10.80 -17.37
N LYS A 310 34.35 -9.55 -16.99
CA LYS A 310 34.55 -8.35 -17.85
C LYS A 310 33.27 -7.62 -18.32
N ASN A 311 32.07 -8.09 -17.97
CA ASN A 311 30.83 -7.32 -18.18
C ASN A 311 30.57 -6.34 -17.03
N LYS A 312 29.88 -5.23 -17.31
CA LYS A 312 29.40 -4.29 -16.30
C LYS A 312 27.88 -4.19 -16.25
N ASP A 313 27.23 -4.17 -17.41
CA ASP A 313 25.81 -3.79 -17.48
C ASP A 313 24.89 -4.97 -17.87
N TYR A 314 25.44 -6.03 -18.50
CA TYR A 314 24.66 -7.17 -19.00
C TYR A 314 24.91 -8.45 -18.21
N PHE A 315 23.81 -9.01 -17.72
CA PHE A 315 23.76 -10.33 -17.09
C PHE A 315 23.44 -11.41 -18.12
N ALA A 316 24.06 -12.57 -17.94
CA ALA A 316 23.56 -13.81 -18.51
C ALA A 316 22.36 -14.24 -17.66
N CYS A 317 21.20 -14.43 -18.30
CA CYS A 317 19.98 -14.85 -17.64
C CYS A 317 19.49 -16.15 -18.27
N VAL A 318 19.14 -17.13 -17.45
CA VAL A 318 18.44 -18.34 -17.89
C VAL A 318 17.12 -18.42 -17.15
N LEU A 319 16.04 -18.47 -17.92
CA LEU A 319 14.68 -18.63 -17.46
C LEU A 319 14.31 -20.11 -17.58
N ALA A 320 13.96 -20.75 -16.48
CA ALA A 320 13.50 -22.13 -16.47
C ALA A 320 12.02 -22.16 -16.08
N THR A 321 11.18 -22.64 -16.99
CA THR A 321 9.74 -22.86 -16.80
C THR A 321 9.49 -24.36 -16.72
N PHE A 322 8.80 -24.78 -15.67
CA PHE A 322 8.39 -26.17 -15.43
C PHE A 322 6.88 -26.19 -15.48
N ILE A 323 6.32 -27.06 -16.32
CA ILE A 323 4.88 -27.28 -16.42
C ILE A 323 4.66 -28.78 -16.16
N MET A 324 4.01 -29.11 -15.06
CA MET A 324 3.61 -30.48 -14.75
C MET A 324 2.10 -30.60 -14.81
N ARG A 325 1.64 -31.64 -15.49
CA ARG A 325 0.26 -32.10 -15.44
C ARG A 325 0.21 -33.40 -14.66
N THR A 326 -0.51 -33.42 -13.55
CA THR A 326 -0.71 -34.65 -12.77
C THR A 326 -1.92 -35.41 -13.27
N ARG A 327 -1.79 -36.73 -13.28
CA ARG A 327 -2.89 -37.68 -13.32
C ARG A 327 -2.92 -38.41 -11.98
N PRO A 328 -4.12 -38.61 -11.42
CA PRO A 328 -4.27 -39.32 -10.16
C PRO A 328 -3.93 -40.79 -10.42
N ASP A 329 -3.04 -41.36 -9.61
CA ASP A 329 -2.93 -42.81 -9.48
C ASP A 329 -3.34 -43.19 -8.05
N MET A 330 -4.35 -44.05 -7.95
CA MET A 330 -4.87 -44.52 -6.67
C MET A 330 -4.03 -45.73 -6.24
N SER A 331 -2.97 -45.49 -5.49
CA SER A 331 -2.24 -46.59 -4.85
C SER A 331 -3.05 -47.13 -3.67
N TYR A 332 -3.79 -48.22 -3.87
CA TYR A 332 -4.42 -48.96 -2.79
C TYR A 332 -3.36 -49.77 -2.04
N HIS A 333 -2.71 -49.17 -1.05
CA HIS A 333 -1.90 -49.94 -0.09
C HIS A 333 -2.82 -50.60 0.93
N GLN A 334 -2.60 -51.89 1.18
CA GLN A 334 -3.41 -52.75 2.03
C GLN A 334 -3.43 -52.23 3.49
N GLU A 335 -4.63 -52.11 4.05
CA GLU A 335 -5.01 -51.98 5.48
C GLU A 335 -3.92 -51.49 6.45
N GLY A 336 -3.75 -50.18 6.63
CA GLY A 336 -3.04 -49.65 7.81
C GLY A 336 -2.64 -48.17 7.80
N TYR A 337 -2.38 -47.58 6.64
CA TYR A 337 -1.88 -46.20 6.54
C TYR A 337 -2.90 -45.29 5.85
N ARG A 338 -3.85 -44.76 6.63
CA ARG A 338 -4.99 -43.93 6.16
C ARG A 338 -4.66 -42.52 5.65
N HIS A 339 -3.40 -42.13 5.47
CA HIS A 339 -3.05 -40.77 5.02
C HIS A 339 -1.80 -40.71 4.12
N GLN A 340 -1.87 -41.28 2.92
CA GLN A 340 -1.03 -40.82 1.83
C GLN A 340 -1.94 -40.39 0.67
N GLY A 341 -1.81 -39.14 0.26
CA GLY A 341 -2.58 -38.58 -0.86
C GLY A 341 -2.25 -39.27 -2.19
N PRO A 342 -2.97 -38.96 -3.27
CA PRO A 342 -2.73 -39.55 -4.59
C PRO A 342 -1.26 -39.44 -4.98
N LEU A 343 -0.65 -40.54 -5.45
CA LEU A 343 0.66 -40.48 -6.08
C LEU A 343 0.51 -39.74 -7.40
N HIS A 344 1.13 -38.57 -7.49
CA HIS A 344 1.06 -37.73 -8.67
C HIS A 344 2.01 -38.25 -9.76
N THR A 345 1.49 -39.13 -10.61
CA THR A 345 2.09 -39.43 -11.91
C THR A 345 1.83 -38.25 -12.84
N GLY A 346 2.79 -37.84 -13.67
CA GLY A 346 2.52 -36.73 -14.56
C GLY A 346 3.43 -36.59 -15.76
N LYS A 347 2.95 -35.79 -16.71
CA LYS A 347 3.75 -35.27 -17.80
C LYS A 347 4.47 -34.02 -17.31
N ILE A 348 5.79 -34.03 -17.40
CA ILE A 348 6.65 -32.90 -17.05
C ILE A 348 7.18 -32.29 -18.34
N GLU A 349 6.98 -31.00 -18.48
CA GLU A 349 7.53 -30.18 -19.54
C GLU A 349 8.48 -29.14 -18.94
N VAL A 350 9.75 -29.22 -19.32
CA VAL A 350 10.78 -28.27 -18.91
C VAL A 350 11.17 -27.43 -20.13
N ILE A 351 10.99 -26.11 -20.01
CA ILE A 351 11.40 -25.15 -21.02
C ILE A 351 12.46 -24.25 -20.41
N THR A 352 13.63 -24.21 -21.04
CA THR A 352 14.66 -23.22 -20.69
C THR A 352 14.77 -22.19 -21.80
N ARG A 353 14.82 -20.92 -21.43
CA ARG A 353 15.09 -19.79 -22.34
C ARG A 353 16.29 -19.03 -21.83
N ARG A 354 17.14 -18.53 -22.72
CA ARG A 354 18.27 -17.68 -22.33
C ARG A 354 18.11 -16.26 -22.84
N TYR A 355 18.54 -15.31 -22.03
CA TYR A 355 18.52 -13.88 -22.34
C TYR A 355 19.82 -13.21 -21.90
N ALA A 356 20.11 -12.08 -22.55
CA ALA A 356 21.17 -11.16 -22.13
C ALA A 356 20.51 -9.83 -21.76
N TRP A 357 20.23 -9.66 -20.46
CA TRP A 357 19.43 -8.57 -19.91
C TRP A 357 20.24 -7.65 -19.00
N THR A 358 19.83 -6.38 -18.95
CA THR A 358 20.26 -5.45 -17.89
C THR A 358 19.43 -5.63 -16.63
N GLU A 359 19.81 -4.98 -15.53
CA GLU A 359 18.99 -4.97 -14.30
C GLU A 359 17.60 -4.36 -14.57
N GLU A 360 17.53 -3.29 -15.36
CA GLU A 360 16.25 -2.66 -15.74
C GLU A 360 15.36 -3.60 -16.56
N ASP A 361 15.92 -4.32 -17.53
CA ASP A 361 15.18 -5.30 -18.32
C ASP A 361 14.59 -6.40 -17.43
N PHE A 362 15.37 -6.85 -16.43
CA PHE A 362 14.92 -7.84 -15.45
C PHE A 362 13.78 -7.32 -14.56
N GLN A 363 13.92 -6.11 -14.02
CA GLN A 363 12.86 -5.49 -13.21
C GLN A 363 11.59 -5.27 -14.05
N ASN A 364 11.71 -4.90 -15.32
CA ASN A 364 10.57 -4.77 -16.22
C ASN A 364 9.87 -6.10 -16.48
N TYR A 365 10.61 -7.19 -16.64
CA TYR A 365 10.02 -8.53 -16.78
C TYR A 365 9.30 -8.96 -15.49
N LYS A 366 9.88 -8.67 -14.32
CA LYS A 366 9.24 -8.92 -13.02
C LYS A 366 7.95 -8.11 -12.85
N LYS A 367 7.96 -6.85 -13.30
CA LYS A 367 6.78 -5.98 -13.33
C LYS A 367 5.72 -6.48 -14.31
N LEU A 368 6.10 -6.98 -15.49
CA LEU A 368 5.17 -7.61 -16.44
C LEU A 368 4.41 -8.77 -15.80
N ARG A 369 5.13 -9.70 -15.16
CA ARG A 369 4.52 -10.86 -14.49
C ARG A 369 3.69 -10.46 -13.29
N ALA A 370 4.17 -9.51 -12.49
CA ALA A 370 3.39 -8.95 -11.41
C ALA A 370 2.11 -8.25 -11.92
N ALA A 371 2.17 -7.46 -13.00
CA ALA A 371 1.02 -6.70 -13.51
C ALA A 371 -0.16 -7.61 -13.90
N GLU A 372 0.11 -8.85 -14.35
CA GLU A 372 -0.92 -9.88 -14.59
C GLU A 372 -1.66 -10.27 -13.29
N ASP A 373 -1.01 -10.15 -12.13
CA ASP A 373 -1.55 -10.53 -10.82
C ASP A 373 -2.22 -9.37 -10.04
N PHE A 374 -1.93 -8.10 -10.33
CA PHE A 374 -2.24 -6.97 -9.42
C PHE A 374 -3.53 -6.18 -9.72
N GLU A 375 -4.37 -6.55 -10.68
CA GLU A 375 -5.57 -5.77 -11.04
C GLU A 375 -6.57 -5.62 -9.86
N ILE A 376 -6.71 -6.64 -9.03
CA ILE A 376 -7.63 -6.66 -7.87
C ILE A 376 -7.12 -5.76 -6.75
N ILE A 377 -5.80 -5.71 -6.55
CA ILE A 377 -5.16 -4.90 -5.51
C ILE A 377 -5.27 -3.41 -5.85
N GLY A 378 -5.13 -3.06 -7.13
CA GLY A 378 -5.27 -1.68 -7.59
C GLY A 378 -6.64 -1.08 -7.32
N ARG A 379 -7.72 -1.87 -7.41
CA ARG A 379 -9.09 -1.39 -7.16
C ARG A 379 -9.34 -1.09 -5.68
N ILE A 380 -8.80 -1.91 -4.78
CA ILE A 380 -8.99 -1.77 -3.34
C ILE A 380 -8.09 -0.65 -2.78
N ASP A 381 -6.82 -0.61 -3.21
CA ASP A 381 -5.90 0.45 -2.78
C ASP A 381 -6.39 1.82 -3.27
N ARG A 382 -6.94 1.89 -4.50
CA ARG A 382 -7.52 3.11 -5.05
C ARG A 382 -8.74 3.59 -4.26
N SER A 383 -9.68 2.73 -3.86
CA SER A 383 -10.86 3.18 -3.11
C SER A 383 -10.52 3.68 -1.71
N VAL A 384 -9.57 3.03 -1.02
CA VAL A 384 -9.09 3.50 0.30
C VAL A 384 -8.29 4.79 0.13
N LYS A 385 -7.41 4.85 -0.87
CA LYS A 385 -6.60 6.05 -1.16
C LYS A 385 -7.47 7.24 -1.56
N GLU A 386 -8.47 7.05 -2.40
CA GLU A 386 -9.45 8.09 -2.77
C GLU A 386 -10.24 8.57 -1.54
N ALA A 387 -10.62 7.66 -0.63
CA ALA A 387 -11.28 8.05 0.62
C ALA A 387 -10.36 8.85 1.55
N MET A 388 -9.06 8.52 1.60
CA MET A 388 -8.07 9.27 2.38
C MET A 388 -7.69 10.61 1.72
N GLU A 389 -7.60 10.68 0.40
CA GLU A 389 -7.40 11.91 -0.37
C GLU A 389 -8.62 12.83 -0.27
N GLY A 390 -9.83 12.27 -0.15
CA GLY A 390 -11.06 13.01 0.12
C GLY A 390 -11.08 13.74 1.47
N LEU A 391 -10.27 13.32 2.45
CA LEU A 391 -10.03 14.07 3.69
C LEU A 391 -9.14 15.30 3.46
N GLY A 392 -8.46 15.38 2.31
CA GLY A 392 -7.73 16.53 1.82
C GLY A 392 -6.54 16.96 2.69
N ASN A 393 -6.10 18.21 2.46
CA ASN A 393 -4.96 18.83 3.16
C ASN A 393 -5.20 18.97 4.68
N GLU A 394 -6.45 18.92 5.14
CA GLU A 394 -6.80 19.06 6.56
C GLU A 394 -6.32 17.85 7.38
N LEU A 395 -6.50 16.62 6.88
CA LEU A 395 -5.98 15.43 7.54
C LEU A 395 -4.45 15.51 7.69
N GLN A 396 -3.76 15.89 6.61
CA GLN A 396 -2.31 15.98 6.62
C GLN A 396 -1.83 17.04 7.62
N LYS A 397 -2.46 18.22 7.65
CA LYS A 397 -2.20 19.26 8.65
C LYS A 397 -2.31 18.73 10.09
N TYR A 398 -3.39 18.00 10.41
CA TYR A 398 -3.59 17.49 11.77
C TYR A 398 -2.69 16.32 12.13
N LEU A 399 -2.33 15.46 11.17
CA LEU A 399 -1.36 14.39 11.38
C LEU A 399 0.05 14.94 11.65
N GLU A 400 0.42 16.02 10.94
CA GLU A 400 1.67 16.77 11.17
C GLU A 400 1.66 17.42 12.57
N GLU A 401 0.57 18.10 12.95
CA GLU A 401 0.39 18.69 14.29
C GLU A 401 0.49 17.62 15.40
N ALA A 402 -0.12 16.45 15.21
CA ALA A 402 -0.02 15.33 16.15
C ALA A 402 1.41 14.72 16.22
N GLY A 403 2.17 14.80 15.13
CA GLY A 403 3.56 14.34 15.05
C GLY A 403 4.55 15.27 15.75
N GLU A 404 4.35 16.57 15.64
CA GLU A 404 5.17 17.55 16.36
C GLU A 404 4.91 17.47 17.87
N GLU A 405 3.66 17.31 18.32
CA GLU A 405 3.34 17.20 19.75
C GLU A 405 3.92 15.96 20.43
N THR A 406 4.03 14.83 19.72
CA THR A 406 4.64 13.60 20.24
C THR A 406 6.16 13.72 20.30
N MET A 407 6.80 14.33 19.30
CA MET A 407 8.23 14.67 19.35
C MET A 407 8.55 15.71 20.44
N LEU A 408 7.64 16.63 20.74
CA LEU A 408 7.79 17.59 21.84
C LEU A 408 7.63 16.94 23.23
N MET A 409 6.84 15.87 23.36
CA MET A 409 6.78 15.06 24.58
C MET A 409 8.03 14.19 24.79
N GLU A 410 8.59 13.61 23.72
CA GLU A 410 9.86 12.88 23.81
C GLU A 410 11.05 13.80 24.10
N LYS A 411 11.09 15.00 23.50
CA LYS A 411 12.12 16.02 23.79
C LYS A 411 12.04 16.60 25.20
N ARG A 412 10.90 16.49 25.91
CA ARG A 412 10.79 16.89 27.33
C ARG A 412 11.48 15.94 28.31
N LYS A 413 11.86 14.72 27.90
CA LYS A 413 12.58 13.75 28.75
C LYS A 413 14.10 13.71 28.53
N LYS A 414 14.64 14.44 27.55
CA LYS A 414 16.08 14.53 27.32
C LYS A 414 16.43 15.90 26.77
N GLU A 415 17.14 16.71 27.54
CA GLU A 415 18.23 17.56 27.04
C GLU A 415 19.03 18.20 28.21
N PRO A 416 20.33 18.44 28.01
CA PRO A 416 20.70 19.75 27.47
C PRO A 416 21.57 19.72 26.21
N LYS A 417 21.04 20.41 25.18
CA LYS A 417 21.60 21.18 24.06
C LYS A 417 23.12 21.16 23.77
N LYS A 418 23.45 20.96 22.47
CA LYS A 418 24.35 21.85 21.71
C LYS A 418 24.00 21.93 20.21
N GLN A 419 23.70 23.17 19.80
CA GLN A 419 23.89 23.87 18.51
C GLN A 419 23.32 23.33 17.18
N LYS A 420 22.45 24.19 16.62
CA LYS A 420 21.83 24.18 15.29
C LYS A 420 22.85 24.34 14.16
N LYS A 421 22.68 23.57 13.08
CA LYS A 421 22.93 24.01 11.70
C LYS A 421 21.75 23.63 10.80
N LYS A 422 21.51 24.53 9.84
CA LYS A 422 20.35 24.67 8.95
C LYS A 422 20.03 23.40 8.14
N TRP A 423 18.79 22.91 8.22
CA TRP A 423 18.19 21.98 7.27
C TRP A 423 16.69 22.28 7.13
N VAL A 424 16.38 23.43 6.55
CA VAL A 424 15.03 23.76 6.05
C VAL A 424 15.22 24.15 4.59
N ASN A 425 15.20 23.14 3.75
CA ASN A 425 14.97 23.19 2.30
C ASN A 425 14.83 21.72 1.87
N ASN A 426 13.61 21.18 1.93
CA ASN A 426 13.10 20.10 1.07
C ASN A 426 11.81 19.45 1.62
N LEU A 427 10.80 20.25 1.95
CA LEU A 427 9.43 19.72 2.02
C LEU A 427 8.44 20.83 1.65
N VAL A 428 8.02 20.79 0.37
CA VAL A 428 6.78 21.33 -0.22
C VAL A 428 6.64 22.87 -0.23
N GLY A 429 6.64 23.60 -1.33
CA GLY A 429 6.69 23.29 -2.75
C GLY A 429 6.62 24.61 -3.55
N THR A 430 7.15 24.61 -4.76
CA THR A 430 6.79 25.64 -5.74
C THR A 430 6.59 24.95 -7.08
N PHE A 431 5.32 24.95 -7.48
CA PHE A 431 4.86 24.84 -8.86
C PHE A 431 5.58 25.90 -9.71
N ILE A 432 6.74 25.56 -10.23
CA ILE A 432 7.24 26.10 -11.49
C ILE A 432 7.36 24.91 -12.43
N THR A 433 6.52 24.95 -13.45
CA THR A 433 6.42 24.02 -14.56
C THR A 433 7.74 24.01 -15.34
N ILE A 434 8.77 23.37 -14.80
CA ILE A 434 9.94 22.96 -15.59
C ILE A 434 9.47 21.71 -16.34
N LYS A 435 8.97 21.92 -17.57
CA LYS A 435 8.86 20.82 -18.53
C LYS A 435 10.17 20.04 -18.47
N PRO A 436 10.17 18.73 -18.16
CA PRO A 436 11.39 17.97 -18.21
C PRO A 436 11.92 18.13 -19.62
N LYS A 437 13.07 18.80 -19.74
CA LYS A 437 13.79 18.87 -21.00
C LYS A 437 14.05 17.42 -21.35
N GLN A 438 13.28 16.86 -22.28
CA GLN A 438 13.55 15.56 -22.84
C GLN A 438 15.02 15.58 -23.22
N GLU A 439 15.85 14.90 -22.43
CA GLU A 439 17.21 14.63 -22.83
C GLU A 439 17.08 13.83 -24.11
N LYS A 440 17.29 14.51 -25.25
CA LYS A 440 17.48 13.83 -26.53
C LYS A 440 18.53 12.75 -26.25
N PRO A 441 18.25 11.47 -26.53
CA PRO A 441 19.13 10.39 -26.16
C PRO A 441 20.52 10.71 -26.71
N LYS A 442 21.51 10.87 -25.82
CA LYS A 442 22.91 11.06 -26.21
C LYS A 442 23.23 9.92 -27.18
N LYS A 443 23.46 10.26 -28.46
CA LYS A 443 23.87 9.29 -29.49
C LYS A 443 25.09 8.56 -28.94
N LYS A 444 24.90 7.29 -28.55
CA LYS A 444 25.98 6.43 -28.05
C LYS A 444 27.10 6.42 -29.08
N THR A 445 28.32 6.73 -28.65
CA THR A 445 29.51 6.76 -29.51
C THR A 445 29.71 5.36 -30.14
N LYS A 446 30.21 5.26 -31.39
CA LYS A 446 30.42 3.96 -32.08
C LYS A 446 31.23 2.95 -31.22
N LYS A 447 32.17 3.43 -30.39
CA LYS A 447 32.94 2.60 -29.44
C LYS A 447 32.08 2.01 -28.31
N ASP A 448 31.10 2.75 -27.81
CA ASP A 448 30.19 2.28 -26.75
C ASP A 448 29.19 1.26 -27.28
N LEU A 449 28.72 1.44 -28.52
CA LEU A 449 27.85 0.46 -29.20
C LEU A 449 28.58 -0.88 -29.40
N VAL A 450 29.84 -0.85 -29.83
CA VAL A 450 30.68 -2.06 -29.99
C VAL A 450 30.95 -2.73 -28.65
N ARG A 451 31.17 -1.96 -27.58
CA ARG A 451 31.34 -2.50 -26.22
C ARG A 451 30.06 -3.18 -25.73
N ILE A 452 28.91 -2.51 -25.85
CA ILE A 452 27.59 -3.07 -25.50
C ILE A 452 27.31 -4.36 -26.26
N GLU A 453 27.63 -4.40 -27.56
CA GLU A 453 27.40 -5.61 -28.36
C GLU A 453 28.32 -6.76 -27.96
N LYS A 454 29.58 -6.48 -27.61
CA LYS A 454 30.51 -7.47 -27.05
C LYS A 454 30.05 -7.99 -25.70
N GLU A 455 29.61 -7.11 -24.80
CA GLU A 455 29.08 -7.50 -23.48
C GLU A 455 27.83 -8.36 -23.60
N LYS A 456 26.91 -7.99 -24.51
CA LYS A 456 25.69 -8.76 -24.80
C LYS A 456 26.01 -10.13 -25.41
N LYS A 457 26.99 -10.22 -26.32
CA LYS A 457 27.45 -11.50 -26.91
C LYS A 457 28.13 -12.38 -25.86
N ALA A 458 28.90 -11.81 -24.94
CA ALA A 458 29.54 -12.56 -23.86
C ALA A 458 28.50 -13.14 -22.88
N ALA A 459 27.50 -12.34 -22.49
CA ALA A 459 26.38 -12.79 -21.66
C ALA A 459 25.57 -13.90 -22.35
N ASP A 460 25.26 -13.73 -23.64
CA ASP A 460 24.52 -14.73 -24.41
C ASP A 460 25.30 -16.06 -24.53
N LYS A 461 26.62 -16.01 -24.79
CA LYS A 461 27.47 -17.21 -24.83
C LYS A 461 27.53 -17.94 -23.48
N ALA A 462 27.66 -17.19 -22.39
CA ALA A 462 27.64 -17.74 -21.03
C ALA A 462 26.31 -18.44 -20.73
N GLY A 463 25.18 -17.80 -21.06
CA GLY A 463 23.86 -18.40 -20.93
C GLY A 463 23.69 -19.63 -21.82
N ALA A 464 24.19 -19.58 -23.07
CA ALA A 464 24.13 -20.67 -24.03
C ALA A 464 24.86 -21.92 -23.55
N PHE A 465 26.07 -21.73 -23.03
CA PHE A 465 26.89 -22.83 -22.52
C PHE A 465 26.22 -23.50 -21.34
N CYS A 466 25.76 -22.74 -20.34
CA CYS A 466 25.11 -23.34 -19.18
C CYS A 466 23.76 -23.98 -19.54
N GLN A 467 22.94 -23.33 -20.37
CA GLN A 467 21.68 -23.92 -20.85
C GLN A 467 21.95 -25.25 -21.58
N TRP A 468 22.99 -25.31 -22.42
CA TRP A 468 23.34 -26.54 -23.13
C TRP A 468 23.82 -27.63 -22.18
N LEU A 469 24.71 -27.28 -21.26
CA LEU A 469 25.28 -28.21 -20.31
C LEU A 469 24.21 -28.79 -19.40
N THR A 470 23.33 -27.96 -18.85
CA THR A 470 22.20 -28.41 -18.02
C THR A 470 21.28 -29.33 -18.81
N TYR A 471 20.90 -28.95 -20.04
CA TYR A 471 20.05 -29.78 -20.90
C TYR A 471 20.70 -31.15 -21.22
N LYS A 472 21.98 -31.15 -21.59
CA LYS A 472 22.72 -32.37 -21.93
C LYS A 472 22.90 -33.28 -20.73
N ASN A 473 23.34 -32.73 -19.60
CA ASN A 473 23.56 -33.49 -18.37
C ASN A 473 22.26 -34.03 -17.82
N TYR A 474 21.18 -33.24 -17.87
CA TYR A 474 19.84 -33.69 -17.48
C TYR A 474 19.39 -34.87 -18.35
N LYS A 475 19.60 -34.76 -19.67
CA LYS A 475 19.30 -35.86 -20.60
C LYS A 475 20.07 -37.13 -20.27
N LYS A 476 21.37 -37.00 -20.03
CA LYS A 476 22.23 -38.12 -19.71
C LYS A 476 21.89 -38.77 -18.36
N SER A 477 21.61 -37.97 -17.32
CA SER A 477 21.28 -38.49 -15.98
C SER A 477 19.91 -39.17 -15.92
N HIS A 478 18.99 -38.81 -16.83
CA HIS A 478 17.64 -39.36 -16.89
C HIS A 478 17.45 -40.41 -18.01
N GLY A 479 18.54 -40.87 -18.64
CA GLY A 479 18.49 -41.91 -19.67
C GLY A 479 17.83 -41.50 -20.99
N PHE A 480 17.66 -40.20 -21.23
CA PHE A 480 17.14 -39.70 -22.51
C PHE A 480 18.18 -39.89 -23.61
N LEU A 481 17.70 -40.08 -24.86
CA LEU A 481 18.55 -40.08 -26.04
C LEU A 481 19.39 -38.79 -26.08
N SER A 482 20.71 -38.96 -25.93
CA SER A 482 21.70 -37.89 -25.97
C SER A 482 22.59 -38.12 -27.18
N TRP A 483 22.48 -37.19 -28.14
CA TRP A 483 23.37 -37.10 -29.29
C TRP A 483 24.56 -36.19 -28.94
#